data_AF-A0A1E5BGD5-F1
#
_entry.id   AF-A0A1E5BGD5-F1
#
_cell.length_a   1.000
_cell.length_b   1.000
_cell.length_c   1.000
_cell.angle_alpha   90.00
_cell.angle_beta   90.00
_cell.angle_gamma   90.00
#
_symmetry.space_group_name_H-M   'P 1'
#
loop_
_entity.id
_entity.type
_entity.pdbx_description
1 polymer ?
#
loop_
_entity_poly.entity_id
_entity_poly.type
_entity_poly.pdbx_seq_one_letter_code
_entity_poly.pdbx_strand_id
1 'polypeptide(L)'
;MNRITLNQWMEENSREIFLQKFEQKCQGNYEAIFSRCGGGLAIESLQGGYKHVDCPQHSGKNGKNYRAIKGTSNLGPKPFNDFAFGTCNTCGTKSGIGHLMWLRGDAEMKETRKVIKDAMGWTWGEILNDPRLDANISPAEYRERQKRMAEDEKKQNKIREDREKKLKDEALRKNVWIDKKLKELFATCVPLAHKKAEPARKYYQSRGIPDVASMSDTLTKWIRFSESVHIVINGIDYGWYMAIVSKIVGGKGEILNAHQIIIDENGHPLKPSVVINGELHTAESPKIKTPSKQLVDNSNRGIKPFSADLVQAVCEGQEVGLAANFYDKLPVDMAADANGMIAWVPKESVKVALILVDNDLPSRKDNISGGTGVAAGLKLREKLFDIGVVPLIIYPNWDIPEGSKSVDLNDVYANFKNQYSPKILKEWDVFEEKLRKNSGHVTEELLNEFEVPLDGIVYMQ
;
A
#
# COMPACT_ATOMS: atom_id res chain seq x y z
N MET A 1 36.13 9.02 42.38
CA MET A 1 35.31 7.87 41.93
C MET A 1 36.24 6.69 41.70
N ASN A 2 35.93 5.53 42.28
CA ASN A 2 36.68 4.30 41.99
C ASN A 2 36.43 3.89 40.53
N ARG A 3 37.51 3.73 39.77
CA ARG A 3 37.47 3.38 38.35
C ARG A 3 37.16 1.90 38.20
N ILE A 4 36.41 1.56 37.16
CA ILE A 4 36.07 0.17 36.84
C ILE A 4 36.27 -0.10 35.35
N THR A 5 36.53 -1.35 35.00
CA THR A 5 36.55 -1.84 33.63
C THR A 5 35.14 -2.19 33.15
N LEU A 6 34.93 -2.33 31.84
CA LEU A 6 33.65 -2.82 31.31
C LEU A 6 33.29 -4.21 31.87
N ASN A 7 34.28 -5.09 32.08
CA ASN A 7 34.03 -6.41 32.66
C ASN A 7 33.50 -6.31 34.09
N GLN A 8 34.13 -5.47 34.93
CA GLN A 8 33.65 -5.20 36.29
C GLN A 8 32.26 -4.58 36.31
N TRP A 9 31.97 -3.66 35.38
CA TRP A 9 30.61 -3.11 35.24
C TRP A 9 29.58 -4.19 34.86
N MET A 10 29.96 -5.14 34.00
CA MET A 10 29.12 -6.29 33.59
C MET A 10 28.97 -7.35 34.69
N GLU A 11 29.83 -7.37 35.70
CA GLU A 11 29.65 -8.17 36.92
C GLU A 11 28.64 -7.49 37.87
N GLU A 12 28.63 -6.15 37.90
CA GLU A 12 27.67 -5.35 38.68
C GLU A 12 26.28 -5.22 38.03
N ASN A 13 26.16 -5.46 36.72
CA ASN A 13 24.95 -5.18 35.93
C ASN A 13 24.62 -6.31 34.95
N SER A 14 23.33 -6.54 34.68
CA SER A 14 22.92 -7.56 33.73
C SER A 14 23.25 -7.17 32.28
N ARG A 15 23.40 -8.20 31.43
CA ARG A 15 23.50 -8.02 29.97
C ARG A 15 22.31 -7.26 29.39
N GLU A 16 21.11 -7.41 29.97
CA GLU A 16 19.92 -6.70 29.52
C GLU A 16 20.04 -5.18 29.76
N ILE A 17 20.55 -4.77 30.92
CA ILE A 17 20.80 -3.35 31.23
C ILE A 17 21.83 -2.75 30.26
N PHE A 18 22.90 -3.49 29.95
CA PHE A 18 23.86 -3.09 28.92
C PHE A 18 23.19 -2.81 27.58
N LEU A 19 22.37 -3.76 27.11
CA LEU A 19 21.67 -3.66 25.82
C LEU A 19 20.70 -2.49 25.81
N GLN A 20 19.94 -2.31 26.88
CA GLN A 20 18.98 -1.22 27.02
C GLN A 20 19.68 0.15 26.96
N LYS A 21 20.77 0.34 27.73
CA LYS A 21 21.53 1.59 27.75
C LYS A 21 22.19 1.88 26.40
N PHE A 22 22.71 0.87 25.74
CA PHE A 22 23.27 1.02 24.39
C PHE A 22 22.19 1.48 23.40
N GLU A 23 21.03 0.82 23.39
CA GLU A 23 19.94 1.19 22.48
C GLU A 23 19.42 2.61 22.78
N GLN A 24 19.26 2.97 24.06
CA GLN A 24 18.90 4.33 24.48
C GLN A 24 19.91 5.37 23.98
N LYS A 25 21.22 5.05 23.99
CA LYS A 25 22.24 5.95 23.45
C LYS A 25 22.14 6.11 21.93
N CYS A 26 21.70 5.07 21.22
CA CYS A 26 21.47 5.11 19.78
C CYS A 26 20.21 5.89 19.38
N GLN A 27 19.19 5.93 20.24
CA GLN A 27 17.98 6.73 20.00
C GLN A 27 18.34 8.21 19.85
N GLY A 28 17.70 8.88 18.90
CA GLY A 28 18.04 10.25 18.50
C GLY A 28 19.34 10.37 17.70
N ASN A 29 20.03 9.27 17.39
CA ASN A 29 21.34 9.30 16.70
C ASN A 29 21.43 8.37 15.48
N TYR A 30 20.39 7.61 15.11
CA TYR A 30 20.50 6.63 14.03
C TYR A 30 20.87 7.23 12.67
N GLU A 31 20.47 8.46 12.33
CA GLU A 31 20.89 9.06 11.06
C GLU A 31 22.41 9.29 11.01
N ALA A 32 22.98 9.83 12.09
CA ALA A 32 24.43 10.01 12.22
C ALA A 32 25.17 8.66 12.27
N ILE A 33 24.64 7.71 13.04
CA ILE A 33 25.19 6.35 13.15
C ILE A 33 25.23 5.69 11.77
N PHE A 34 24.12 5.63 11.04
CA PHE A 34 24.06 4.98 9.73
C PHE A 34 24.94 5.71 8.71
N SER A 35 25.00 7.05 8.75
CA SER A 35 25.89 7.82 7.90
C SER A 35 27.36 7.49 8.12
N ARG A 36 27.80 7.30 9.37
CA ARG A 36 29.22 7.08 9.72
C ARG A 36 29.63 5.61 9.74
N CYS A 37 28.68 4.70 9.93
CA CYS A 37 28.96 3.29 10.21
C CYS A 37 28.68 2.36 9.02
N GLY A 38 28.61 2.85 7.79
CA GLY A 38 28.35 1.99 6.61
C GLY A 38 26.87 1.66 6.37
N GLY A 39 25.96 2.46 6.92
CA GLY A 39 24.52 2.43 6.64
C GLY A 39 24.10 3.41 5.54
N GLY A 40 25.00 3.78 4.62
CA GLY A 40 24.79 4.83 3.62
C GLY A 40 23.55 4.62 2.74
N LEU A 41 23.21 3.38 2.42
CA LEU A 41 21.98 3.04 1.67
C LEU A 41 20.70 3.47 2.39
N ALA A 42 20.65 3.34 3.72
CA ALA A 42 19.52 3.87 4.49
C ALA A 42 19.45 5.39 4.39
N ILE A 43 20.59 6.07 4.47
CA ILE A 43 20.68 7.52 4.37
C ILE A 43 20.26 8.01 2.98
N GLU A 44 20.71 7.35 1.92
CA GLU A 44 20.29 7.64 0.55
C GLU A 44 18.77 7.48 0.40
N SER A 45 18.21 6.38 0.89
CA SER A 45 16.77 6.15 0.90
C SER A 45 16.02 7.27 1.64
N LEU A 46 16.46 7.63 2.85
CA LEU A 46 15.89 8.69 3.66
C LEU A 46 15.95 10.06 2.96
N GLN A 47 17.13 10.45 2.47
CA GLN A 47 17.35 11.72 1.78
C GLN A 47 16.57 11.81 0.46
N GLY A 48 16.35 10.67 -0.20
CA GLY A 48 15.47 10.55 -1.36
C GLY A 48 13.97 10.64 -1.03
N GLY A 49 13.58 10.80 0.23
CA GLY A 49 12.19 10.79 0.67
C GLY A 49 11.63 9.38 0.88
N TYR A 50 12.42 8.50 1.50
CA TYR A 50 12.10 7.08 1.73
C TYR A 50 11.95 6.27 0.44
N LYS A 51 12.76 6.58 -0.58
CA LYS A 51 12.75 5.88 -1.87
C LYS A 51 13.37 4.50 -1.77
N HIS A 52 12.93 3.59 -2.65
CA HIS A 52 13.59 2.30 -2.80
C HIS A 52 14.94 2.46 -3.48
N VAL A 53 15.94 1.76 -2.94
CA VAL A 53 17.30 1.62 -3.43
C VAL A 53 17.67 0.13 -3.49
N ASP A 54 18.87 -0.15 -3.99
CA ASP A 54 19.42 -1.50 -4.06
C ASP A 54 19.56 -2.14 -2.68
N CYS A 55 19.23 -3.43 -2.59
CA CYS A 55 19.46 -4.17 -1.37
C CYS A 55 20.91 -4.68 -1.34
N PRO A 56 21.68 -4.42 -0.28
CA PRO A 56 23.08 -4.85 -0.24
C PRO A 56 23.22 -6.37 -0.08
N GLN A 57 22.17 -7.06 0.34
CA GLN A 57 22.19 -8.49 0.64
C GLN A 57 21.63 -9.36 -0.49
N HIS A 58 20.93 -8.78 -1.48
CA HIS A 58 20.48 -9.53 -2.65
C HIS A 58 20.25 -8.63 -3.87
N SER A 59 20.53 -9.19 -5.04
CA SER A 59 20.19 -8.58 -6.32
C SER A 59 18.75 -8.95 -6.68
N GLY A 60 17.83 -8.00 -6.65
CA GLY A 60 16.48 -8.20 -7.20
C GLY A 60 16.38 -7.69 -8.63
N LYS A 61 15.34 -8.12 -9.35
CA LYS A 61 15.18 -7.89 -10.81
C LYS A 61 15.38 -6.45 -11.28
N ASN A 62 14.97 -5.47 -10.47
CA ASN A 62 14.95 -4.06 -10.86
C ASN A 62 15.84 -3.16 -9.97
N GLY A 63 16.68 -3.76 -9.11
CA GLY A 63 17.58 -3.01 -8.23
C GLY A 63 16.92 -2.03 -7.24
N LYS A 64 15.67 -2.29 -6.83
CA LYS A 64 14.86 -1.37 -6.00
C LYS A 64 14.06 -2.14 -4.96
N ASN A 65 14.75 -2.81 -4.05
CA ASN A 65 14.11 -3.75 -3.12
C ASN A 65 14.09 -3.25 -1.68
N TYR A 66 15.01 -2.36 -1.31
CA TYR A 66 15.17 -1.90 0.06
C TYR A 66 14.77 -0.42 0.18
N ARG A 67 14.13 -0.05 1.29
CA ARG A 67 13.98 1.35 1.69
C ARG A 67 14.05 1.49 3.21
N ALA A 68 14.57 2.61 3.68
CA ALA A 68 14.27 3.07 5.03
C ALA A 68 12.79 3.43 5.13
N ILE A 69 12.20 3.32 6.31
CA ILE A 69 10.80 3.71 6.56
C ILE A 69 10.70 4.54 7.84
N LYS A 70 9.66 5.38 7.94
CA LYS A 70 9.22 5.91 9.23
C LYS A 70 8.68 4.74 10.05
N GLY A 71 9.11 4.59 11.30
CA GLY A 71 8.55 3.54 12.16
C GLY A 71 7.07 3.79 12.40
N THR A 72 6.26 2.75 12.55
CA THR A 72 4.89 2.88 13.04
C THR A 72 4.82 2.33 14.46
N SER A 73 4.30 3.11 15.39
CA SER A 73 3.98 2.67 16.75
C SER A 73 2.52 2.95 17.03
N ASN A 74 1.98 2.39 18.12
CA ASN A 74 0.61 2.70 18.59
C ASN A 74 0.42 4.20 18.92
N LEU A 75 1.51 4.98 18.97
CA LEU A 75 1.56 6.42 19.19
C LEU A 75 1.81 7.22 17.90
N GLY A 76 1.75 6.57 16.73
CA GLY A 76 1.96 7.19 15.42
C GLY A 76 3.35 6.96 14.82
N PRO A 77 3.65 7.65 13.70
CA PRO A 77 4.91 7.50 12.98
C PRO A 77 6.11 8.00 13.81
N LYS A 78 7.11 7.15 14.03
CA LYS A 78 8.38 7.54 14.66
C LYS A 78 9.43 7.91 13.60
N PRO A 79 10.14 9.04 13.77
CA PRO A 79 11.29 9.38 12.94
C PRO A 79 12.33 8.25 12.94
N PHE A 80 13.00 8.04 11.81
CA PHE A 80 14.08 7.04 11.68
C PHE A 80 15.17 7.24 12.75
N ASN A 81 15.43 8.50 13.11
CA ASN A 81 16.43 8.85 14.10
C ASN A 81 16.07 8.40 15.52
N ASP A 82 14.78 8.22 15.82
CA ASP A 82 14.30 7.77 17.12
C ASP A 82 14.23 6.24 17.17
N PHE A 83 13.90 5.63 16.02
CA PHE A 83 13.96 4.19 15.85
C PHE A 83 14.16 3.82 14.37
N ALA A 84 15.33 3.29 14.03
CA ALA A 84 15.72 3.04 12.64
C ALA A 84 15.02 1.80 12.07
N PHE A 85 14.04 1.99 11.19
CA PHE A 85 13.40 0.89 10.45
C PHE A 85 13.80 0.89 8.97
N GLY A 86 13.93 -0.30 8.41
CA GLY A 86 14.05 -0.52 6.98
C GLY A 86 13.29 -1.77 6.56
N THR A 87 12.76 -1.76 5.35
CA THR A 87 12.10 -2.92 4.76
C THR A 87 12.74 -3.27 3.44
N CYS A 88 12.93 -4.57 3.25
CA CYS A 88 13.34 -5.16 2.00
C CYS A 88 12.24 -6.11 1.53
N ASN A 89 11.79 -5.97 0.28
CA ASN A 89 10.73 -6.81 -0.29
C ASN A 89 11.06 -8.32 -0.25
N THR A 90 12.34 -8.67 -0.16
CA THR A 90 12.82 -10.06 -0.11
C THR A 90 13.33 -10.45 1.29
N CYS A 91 14.11 -9.58 1.93
CA CYS A 91 14.77 -9.89 3.21
C CYS A 91 13.89 -9.56 4.44
N GLY A 92 12.72 -8.98 4.21
CA GLY A 92 11.79 -8.53 5.26
C GLY A 92 12.22 -7.24 5.96
N THR A 93 11.58 -6.96 7.08
CA THR A 93 11.80 -5.77 7.91
C THR A 93 12.99 -5.94 8.85
N LYS A 94 13.75 -4.86 9.07
CA LYS A 94 14.85 -4.75 10.03
C LYS A 94 14.68 -3.49 10.89
N SER A 95 15.19 -3.52 12.12
CA SER A 95 15.06 -2.43 13.09
C SER A 95 16.33 -2.15 13.90
N GLY A 96 16.45 -0.91 14.40
CA GLY A 96 17.47 -0.46 15.34
C GLY A 96 18.90 -0.73 14.87
N ILE A 97 19.75 -1.21 15.78
CA ILE A 97 21.14 -1.58 15.46
C ILE A 97 21.20 -2.82 14.57
N GLY A 98 20.24 -3.75 14.69
CA GLY A 98 20.16 -4.93 13.83
C GLY A 98 19.95 -4.60 12.36
N HIS A 99 19.30 -3.46 12.08
CA HIS A 99 19.20 -2.93 10.73
C HIS A 99 20.56 -2.47 10.18
N LEU A 100 21.39 -1.82 11.00
CA LEU A 100 22.74 -1.44 10.59
C LEU A 100 23.64 -2.68 10.39
N MET A 101 23.59 -3.65 11.32
CA MET A 101 24.32 -4.91 11.22
C MET A 101 24.01 -5.61 9.89
N TRP A 102 22.71 -5.69 9.55
CA TRP A 102 22.25 -6.29 8.30
C TRP A 102 22.70 -5.52 7.06
N LEU A 103 22.69 -4.18 7.06
CA LEU A 103 23.20 -3.40 5.93
C LEU A 103 24.69 -3.60 5.70
N ARG A 104 25.45 -3.74 6.80
CA ARG A 104 26.90 -3.95 6.78
C ARG A 104 27.31 -5.38 6.44
N GLY A 105 26.40 -6.35 6.63
CA GLY A 105 26.72 -7.77 6.53
C GLY A 105 27.61 -8.29 7.67
N ASP A 106 27.59 -7.61 8.82
CA ASP A 106 28.34 -8.04 10.00
C ASP A 106 27.77 -9.39 10.50
N ALA A 107 28.66 -10.35 10.82
CA ALA A 107 28.26 -11.67 11.29
C ALA A 107 27.75 -11.64 12.74
N GLU A 108 28.32 -10.75 13.57
CA GLU A 108 27.99 -10.64 14.98
C GLU A 108 27.67 -9.20 15.40
N MET A 109 26.62 -9.04 16.20
CA MET A 109 26.17 -7.74 16.74
C MET A 109 27.25 -7.00 17.56
N LYS A 110 28.22 -7.72 18.12
CA LYS A 110 29.33 -7.14 18.89
C LYS A 110 30.21 -6.25 18.00
N GLU A 111 30.42 -6.65 16.75
CA GLU A 111 31.20 -5.90 15.77
C GLU A 111 30.49 -4.59 15.43
N THR A 112 29.20 -4.65 15.14
CA THR A 112 28.38 -3.47 14.86
C THR A 112 28.41 -2.47 16.03
N ARG A 113 28.25 -2.93 17.27
CA ARG A 113 28.32 -2.05 18.46
C ARG A 113 29.69 -1.40 18.62
N LYS A 114 30.77 -2.13 18.35
CA LYS A 114 32.14 -1.58 18.36
C LYS A 114 32.30 -0.48 17.31
N VAL A 115 31.86 -0.73 16.08
CA VAL A 115 31.89 0.26 15.00
C VAL A 115 31.09 1.50 15.36
N ILE A 116 29.87 1.33 15.90
CA ILE A 116 29.04 2.47 16.36
C ILE A 116 29.81 3.29 17.40
N LYS A 117 30.29 2.64 18.45
CA LYS A 117 31.02 3.32 19.53
C LYS A 117 32.20 4.11 18.96
N ASP A 118 33.02 3.48 18.13
CA ASP A 118 34.26 4.08 17.63
C ASP A 118 33.97 5.21 16.62
N ALA A 119 33.04 5.02 15.68
CA ALA A 119 32.68 6.02 14.67
C ALA A 119 31.89 7.21 15.23
N MET A 120 31.11 6.99 16.29
CA MET A 120 30.47 8.06 17.04
C MET A 120 31.41 8.73 18.05
N GLY A 121 32.60 8.16 18.24
CA GLY A 121 33.56 8.61 19.24
C GLY A 121 33.07 8.37 20.67
N TRP A 122 32.06 7.55 20.91
CA TRP A 122 31.53 7.37 22.26
C TRP A 122 32.49 6.60 23.18
N THR A 123 32.44 6.93 24.47
CA THR A 123 33.08 6.14 25.52
C THR A 123 32.07 5.18 26.16
N TRP A 124 32.56 4.20 26.93
CA TRP A 124 31.66 3.31 27.66
C TRP A 124 30.94 4.03 28.78
N GLY A 125 31.57 5.01 29.45
CA GLY A 125 30.89 5.82 30.45
C GLY A 125 29.80 6.71 29.87
N GLU A 126 29.91 7.15 28.62
CA GLU A 126 28.83 7.86 27.92
C GLU A 126 27.68 6.94 27.51
N ILE A 127 27.98 5.74 27.00
CA ILE A 127 26.97 4.78 26.57
C ILE A 127 26.19 4.25 27.78
N LEU A 128 26.89 3.93 28.87
CA LEU A 128 26.31 3.29 30.04
C LEU A 128 25.90 4.29 31.12
N ASN A 129 26.16 5.58 30.91
CA ASN A 129 25.95 6.65 31.88
C ASN A 129 26.66 6.35 33.21
N ASP A 130 27.92 5.95 33.15
CA ASP A 130 28.76 5.62 34.31
C ASP A 130 30.18 6.20 34.14
N PRO A 131 30.47 7.37 34.73
CA PRO A 131 31.76 8.03 34.62
C PRO A 131 32.96 7.20 35.12
N ARG A 132 32.73 6.13 35.91
CA ARG A 132 33.80 5.24 36.41
C ARG A 132 34.51 4.49 35.28
N LEU A 133 33.87 4.34 34.11
CA LEU A 133 34.39 3.64 32.93
C LEU A 133 35.32 4.48 32.06
N ASP A 134 35.38 5.80 32.27
CA ASP A 134 36.11 6.73 31.40
C ASP A 134 37.44 7.14 32.05
N ALA A 135 38.31 6.15 32.26
CA ALA A 135 39.53 6.26 33.06
C ALA A 135 40.54 7.35 32.62
N ASN A 136 40.43 7.85 31.39
CA ASN A 136 41.36 8.81 30.80
C ASN A 136 40.78 10.23 30.64
N ILE A 137 39.57 10.49 31.14
CA ILE A 137 38.88 11.77 30.94
C ILE A 137 38.54 12.37 32.31
N SER A 138 38.89 13.63 32.54
CA SER A 138 38.50 14.33 33.78
C SER A 138 36.99 14.64 33.80
N PRO A 139 36.37 14.80 34.98
CA PRO A 139 34.96 15.19 35.07
C PRO A 139 34.62 16.49 34.33
N ALA A 140 35.57 17.42 34.21
CA ALA A 140 35.40 18.66 33.47
C ALA A 140 35.37 18.43 31.95
N GLU A 141 36.32 17.64 31.43
CA GLU A 141 36.34 17.25 30.02
C GLU A 141 35.12 16.42 29.62
N TYR A 142 34.65 15.54 30.51
CA TYR A 142 33.41 14.77 30.32
C TYR A 142 32.20 15.70 30.18
N ARG A 143 32.05 16.70 31.05
CA ARG A 143 30.96 17.69 30.96
C ARG A 143 31.02 18.52 29.68
N GLU A 144 32.21 18.96 29.27
CA GLU A 144 32.39 19.73 28.02
C GLU A 144 32.05 18.89 26.79
N ARG A 145 32.37 17.59 26.83
CA ARG A 145 31.99 16.64 25.78
C ARG A 145 30.49 16.43 25.69
N GLN A 146 29.81 16.26 26.82
CA GLN A 146 28.34 16.19 26.88
C GLN A 146 27.71 17.45 26.30
N LYS A 147 28.26 18.64 26.59
CA LYS A 147 27.78 19.91 26.05
C LYS A 147 27.91 19.99 24.52
N ARG A 148 29.08 19.66 23.96
CA ARG A 148 29.30 19.62 22.51
C ARG A 148 28.35 18.63 21.81
N MET A 149 28.16 17.45 22.40
CA MET A 149 27.21 16.47 21.87
C MET A 149 25.78 16.99 21.87
N ALA A 150 25.34 17.65 22.94
CA ALA A 150 24.01 18.25 23.00
C ALA A 150 23.84 19.38 21.96
N GLU A 151 24.91 20.14 21.67
CA GLU A 151 24.92 21.16 20.61
C GLU A 151 24.84 20.54 19.20
N ASP A 152 25.62 19.48 18.95
CA ASP A 152 25.57 18.71 17.70
C ASP A 152 24.19 18.09 17.48
N GLU A 153 23.61 17.49 18.51
CA GLU A 153 22.25 16.91 18.46
C GLU A 153 21.21 17.96 18.12
N LYS A 154 21.26 19.14 18.76
CA LYS A 154 20.39 20.27 18.43
C LYS A 154 20.55 20.71 16.97
N LYS A 155 21.78 20.79 16.48
CA LYS A 155 22.07 21.14 15.08
C LYS A 155 21.49 20.12 14.10
N GLN A 156 21.66 18.83 14.37
CA GLN A 156 21.10 17.75 13.54
C GLN A 156 19.57 17.74 13.57
N ASN A 157 18.95 17.94 14.74
CA ASN A 157 17.50 18.03 14.87
C ASN A 157 16.94 19.20 14.06
N LYS A 158 17.59 20.37 14.08
CA LYS A 158 17.20 21.52 13.25
C LYS A 158 17.28 21.22 11.75
N ILE A 159 18.38 20.63 11.29
CA ILE A 159 18.54 20.23 9.87
C ILE A 159 17.43 19.25 9.45
N ARG A 160 17.09 18.30 10.32
CA ARG A 160 16.00 17.34 10.09
C ARG A 160 14.65 18.04 9.99
N GLU A 161 14.32 18.90 10.94
CA GLU A 161 13.07 19.67 10.95
C GLU A 161 12.93 20.52 9.70
N ASP A 162 14.00 21.22 9.30
CA ASP A 162 14.04 22.02 8.07
C ASP A 162 13.82 21.14 6.82
N ARG A 163 14.44 19.95 6.77
CA ARG A 163 14.25 18.98 5.67
C ARG A 163 12.82 18.44 5.63
N GLU A 164 12.26 18.03 6.77
CA GLU A 164 10.90 17.50 6.85
C GLU A 164 9.87 18.57 6.49
N LYS A 165 10.08 19.80 6.95
CA LYS A 165 9.28 20.96 6.56
C LYS A 165 9.34 21.19 5.06
N LYS A 166 10.53 21.19 4.46
CA LYS A 166 10.70 21.34 3.01
C LYS A 166 9.97 20.25 2.22
N LEU A 167 10.13 18.98 2.62
CA LEU A 167 9.44 17.86 1.99
C LEU A 167 7.91 17.97 2.12
N LYS A 168 7.42 18.42 3.27
CA LYS A 168 6.00 18.66 3.51
C LYS A 168 5.45 19.80 2.64
N ASP A 169 6.19 20.90 2.53
CA ASP A 169 5.82 22.05 1.70
C ASP A 169 5.81 21.66 0.21
N GLU A 170 6.79 20.88 -0.25
CA GLU A 170 6.84 20.33 -1.61
C GLU A 170 5.66 19.39 -1.89
N ALA A 171 5.35 18.48 -0.96
CA ALA A 171 4.18 17.59 -1.06
C ALA A 171 2.87 18.37 -1.13
N LEU A 172 2.71 19.41 -0.31
CA LEU A 172 1.51 20.25 -0.31
C LEU A 172 1.36 21.03 -1.63
N ARG A 173 2.45 21.62 -2.15
CA ARG A 173 2.45 22.27 -3.47
C ARG A 173 2.07 21.30 -4.58
N LYS A 174 2.60 20.07 -4.52
CA LYS A 174 2.25 19.01 -5.48
C LYS A 174 0.78 18.63 -5.41
N ASN A 175 0.19 18.54 -4.21
CA ASN A 175 -1.24 18.24 -4.04
C ASN A 175 -2.12 19.32 -4.68
N VAL A 176 -1.79 20.60 -4.51
CA VAL A 176 -2.51 21.72 -5.16
C VAL A 176 -2.46 21.57 -6.69
N TRP A 177 -1.31 21.22 -7.24
CA TRP A 177 -1.17 20.96 -8.67
C TRP A 177 -1.98 19.73 -9.12
N ILE A 178 -1.95 18.63 -8.37
CA ILE A 178 -2.75 17.43 -8.64
C ILE A 178 -4.24 17.77 -8.63
N ASP A 179 -4.72 18.52 -7.64
CA ASP A 179 -6.12 18.95 -7.57
C ASP A 179 -6.54 19.76 -8.79
N LYS A 180 -5.69 20.71 -9.22
CA LYS A 180 -5.93 21.47 -10.44
C LYS A 180 -6.02 20.54 -11.66
N LYS A 181 -5.09 19.59 -11.81
CA LYS A 181 -5.06 18.67 -12.95
C LYS A 181 -6.22 17.68 -12.99
N LEU A 182 -6.64 17.17 -11.83
CA LEU A 182 -7.82 16.31 -11.75
C LEU A 182 -9.10 17.11 -12.09
N LYS A 183 -9.22 18.36 -11.61
CA LYS A 183 -10.35 19.22 -11.99
C LYS A 183 -10.41 19.49 -13.49
N GLU A 184 -9.27 19.84 -14.11
CA GLU A 184 -9.14 20.02 -15.55
C GLU A 184 -9.55 18.74 -16.31
N LEU A 185 -9.01 17.57 -15.92
CA LEU A 185 -9.33 16.28 -16.53
C LEU A 185 -10.82 15.95 -16.44
N PHE A 186 -11.44 16.04 -15.26
CA PHE A 186 -12.84 15.68 -15.11
C PHE A 186 -13.80 16.70 -15.73
N ALA A 187 -13.37 17.93 -15.99
CA ALA A 187 -14.14 18.94 -16.70
C ALA A 187 -14.25 18.65 -18.21
N THR A 188 -13.25 18.00 -18.81
CA THR A 188 -13.27 17.60 -20.23
C THR A 188 -13.95 16.25 -20.47
N CYS A 189 -14.17 15.47 -19.41
CA CYS A 189 -14.81 14.17 -19.49
C CYS A 189 -16.33 14.26 -19.70
N VAL A 190 -16.87 13.39 -20.55
CA VAL A 190 -18.31 13.21 -20.78
C VAL A 190 -18.87 11.96 -20.07
N PRO A 191 -20.15 11.94 -19.68
CA PRO A 191 -20.81 10.73 -19.17
C PRO A 191 -20.77 9.57 -20.17
N LEU A 192 -20.85 8.33 -19.68
CA LEU A 192 -20.83 7.12 -20.54
C LEU A 192 -22.04 7.02 -21.49
N ALA A 193 -23.16 7.67 -21.16
CA ALA A 193 -24.33 7.78 -22.04
C ALA A 193 -24.16 8.79 -23.19
N HIS A 194 -23.16 9.68 -23.13
CA HIS A 194 -22.94 10.70 -24.16
C HIS A 194 -22.51 10.05 -25.49
N LYS A 195 -22.90 10.61 -26.64
CA LYS A 195 -22.58 10.06 -27.97
C LYS A 195 -21.08 9.77 -28.14
N LYS A 196 -20.23 10.74 -27.77
CA LYS A 196 -18.76 10.64 -27.80
C LYS A 196 -18.18 9.46 -27.01
N ALA A 197 -18.88 8.96 -26.00
CA ALA A 197 -18.44 7.82 -25.19
C ALA A 197 -18.73 6.45 -25.82
N GLU A 198 -19.08 6.40 -27.12
CA GLU A 198 -19.26 5.15 -27.85
C GLU A 198 -18.07 4.18 -27.72
N PRO A 199 -16.80 4.62 -27.83
CA PRO A 199 -15.65 3.72 -27.66
C PRO A 199 -15.60 3.09 -26.26
N ALA A 200 -15.94 3.85 -25.21
CA ALA A 200 -16.04 3.31 -23.85
C ALA A 200 -17.15 2.26 -23.74
N ARG A 201 -18.31 2.48 -24.37
CA ARG A 201 -19.40 1.49 -24.36
C ARG A 201 -18.98 0.21 -25.11
N LYS A 202 -18.29 0.32 -26.25
CA LYS A 202 -17.73 -0.83 -26.97
C LYS A 202 -16.74 -1.61 -26.11
N TYR A 203 -15.86 -0.90 -25.39
CA TYR A 203 -14.93 -1.52 -24.44
C TYR A 203 -15.69 -2.38 -23.42
N TYR A 204 -16.66 -1.81 -22.70
CA TYR A 204 -17.41 -2.56 -21.70
C TYR A 204 -18.24 -3.70 -22.29
N GLN A 205 -18.84 -3.51 -23.47
CA GLN A 205 -19.55 -4.56 -24.17
C GLN A 205 -18.65 -5.75 -24.49
N SER A 206 -17.42 -5.50 -24.97
CA SER A 206 -16.42 -6.56 -25.22
C SER A 206 -15.93 -7.24 -23.93
N ARG A 207 -16.09 -6.58 -22.77
CA ARG A 207 -15.83 -7.15 -21.45
C ARG A 207 -17.06 -7.82 -20.82
N GLY A 208 -18.15 -7.99 -21.58
CA GLY A 208 -19.34 -8.70 -21.11
C GLY A 208 -20.34 -7.85 -20.32
N ILE A 209 -20.25 -6.52 -20.40
CA ILE A 209 -21.18 -5.57 -19.78
C ILE A 209 -21.98 -4.88 -20.90
N PRO A 210 -23.17 -5.41 -21.29
CA PRO A 210 -23.84 -5.02 -22.53
C PRO A 210 -24.30 -3.57 -22.58
N ASP A 211 -24.71 -3.01 -21.44
CA ASP A 211 -25.24 -1.66 -21.36
C ASP A 211 -24.80 -0.93 -20.09
N VAL A 212 -23.52 -0.53 -20.07
CA VAL A 212 -22.96 0.25 -18.96
C VAL A 212 -23.62 1.61 -18.79
N ALA A 213 -24.26 2.15 -19.83
CA ALA A 213 -24.83 3.49 -19.81
C ALA A 213 -26.14 3.56 -19.02
N SER A 214 -26.84 2.43 -18.83
CA SER A 214 -28.11 2.36 -18.10
C SER A 214 -27.98 1.94 -16.62
N MET A 215 -26.80 1.57 -16.14
CA MET A 215 -26.63 0.97 -14.81
C MET A 215 -27.08 1.86 -13.64
N SER A 216 -26.64 3.12 -13.59
CA SER A 216 -27.05 4.07 -12.56
C SER A 216 -26.66 5.49 -12.93
N ASP A 217 -27.51 6.46 -12.61
CA ASP A 217 -27.19 7.89 -12.72
C ASP A 217 -25.97 8.26 -11.85
N THR A 218 -25.75 7.56 -10.73
CA THR A 218 -24.60 7.79 -9.85
C THR A 218 -23.30 7.38 -10.52
N LEU A 219 -23.30 6.37 -11.39
CA LEU A 219 -22.10 5.84 -12.06
C LEU A 219 -21.34 6.95 -12.81
N THR A 220 -22.08 7.86 -13.45
CA THR A 220 -21.53 8.98 -14.24
C THR A 220 -20.70 9.97 -13.41
N LYS A 221 -20.89 10.00 -12.08
CA LYS A 221 -20.08 10.82 -11.16
C LYS A 221 -18.70 10.23 -10.95
N TRP A 222 -18.54 8.93 -11.17
CA TRP A 222 -17.35 8.16 -10.86
C TRP A 222 -16.57 7.78 -12.09
N ILE A 223 -17.25 7.30 -13.14
CA ILE A 223 -16.66 6.76 -14.35
C ILE A 223 -17.17 7.56 -15.54
N ARG A 224 -16.24 8.09 -16.33
CA ARG A 224 -16.51 8.98 -17.46
C ARG A 224 -15.60 8.62 -18.62
N PHE A 225 -15.80 9.27 -19.76
CA PHE A 225 -14.97 9.10 -20.94
C PHE A 225 -14.34 10.43 -21.34
N SER A 226 -13.10 10.39 -21.81
CA SER A 226 -12.42 11.53 -22.45
C SER A 226 -11.89 11.11 -23.82
N GLU A 227 -12.14 11.93 -24.83
CA GLU A 227 -11.57 11.76 -26.18
C GLU A 227 -10.07 12.09 -26.21
N SER A 228 -9.56 12.80 -25.20
CA SER A 228 -8.17 13.25 -25.18
C SER A 228 -7.68 13.42 -23.75
N VAL A 229 -6.75 12.56 -23.34
CA VAL A 229 -5.99 12.63 -22.09
C VAL A 229 -4.52 12.61 -22.40
N HIS A 230 -3.77 13.53 -21.78
CA HIS A 230 -2.31 13.57 -21.91
C HIS A 230 -1.67 12.54 -20.98
N ILE A 231 -0.88 11.63 -21.53
CA ILE A 231 -0.29 10.51 -20.81
C ILE A 231 1.20 10.75 -20.60
N VAL A 232 1.58 10.90 -19.34
CA VAL A 232 2.97 11.00 -18.90
C VAL A 232 3.22 9.94 -17.82
N ILE A 233 4.13 9.01 -18.08
CA ILE A 233 4.46 7.91 -17.17
C ILE A 233 5.95 7.95 -16.86
N ASN A 234 6.33 8.04 -15.58
CA ASN A 234 7.73 8.08 -15.14
C ASN A 234 8.60 9.14 -15.84
N GLY A 235 7.99 10.27 -16.24
CA GLY A 235 8.67 11.36 -16.95
C GLY A 235 8.73 11.20 -18.47
N ILE A 236 8.27 10.08 -19.02
CA ILE A 236 8.13 9.86 -20.46
C ILE A 236 6.76 10.39 -20.89
N ASP A 237 6.77 11.30 -21.86
CA ASP A 237 5.56 11.82 -22.51
C ASP A 237 5.16 10.89 -23.66
N TYR A 238 4.01 10.24 -23.53
CA TYR A 238 3.45 9.36 -24.56
C TYR A 238 2.49 10.08 -25.51
N GLY A 239 2.12 11.33 -25.23
CA GLY A 239 1.15 12.09 -26.01
C GLY A 239 -0.30 11.90 -25.55
N TRP A 240 -1.24 12.08 -26.48
CA TRP A 240 -2.67 12.20 -26.20
C TRP A 240 -3.44 10.96 -26.65
N TYR A 241 -4.30 10.44 -25.77
CA TYR A 241 -5.07 9.23 -26.02
C TYR A 241 -6.54 9.38 -25.59
N MET A 242 -7.40 8.50 -26.10
CA MET A 242 -8.76 8.32 -25.59
C MET A 242 -8.72 7.45 -24.33
N ALA A 243 -9.55 7.76 -23.34
CA ALA A 243 -9.56 7.00 -22.11
C ALA A 243 -10.93 6.95 -21.42
N ILE A 244 -11.21 5.82 -20.81
CA ILE A 244 -12.16 5.72 -19.70
C ILE A 244 -11.46 6.25 -18.46
N VAL A 245 -12.06 7.22 -17.78
CA VAL A 245 -11.49 7.92 -16.63
C VAL A 245 -12.37 7.69 -15.41
N SER A 246 -11.79 7.11 -14.36
CA SER A 246 -12.48 6.78 -13.11
C SER A 246 -11.87 7.51 -11.92
N LYS A 247 -12.71 8.06 -11.04
CA LYS A 247 -12.28 8.69 -9.79
C LYS A 247 -11.86 7.63 -8.77
N ILE A 248 -10.65 7.76 -8.24
CA ILE A 248 -10.25 7.08 -7.02
C ILE A 248 -10.34 8.09 -5.88
N VAL A 249 -11.17 7.77 -4.89
CA VAL A 249 -11.34 8.59 -3.68
C VAL A 249 -10.74 7.89 -2.47
N GLY A 250 -10.42 8.65 -1.42
CA GLY A 250 -10.05 8.13 -0.11
C GLY A 250 -11.26 7.93 0.81
N GLY A 251 -11.02 7.45 2.03
CA GLY A 251 -12.07 7.22 3.03
C GLY A 251 -12.87 8.46 3.43
N LYS A 252 -12.35 9.68 3.23
CA LYS A 252 -13.05 10.94 3.52
C LYS A 252 -13.75 11.52 2.27
N GLY A 253 -13.74 10.80 1.15
CA GLY A 253 -14.39 11.18 -0.10
C GLY A 253 -13.59 12.17 -0.97
N GLU A 254 -12.38 12.54 -0.56
CA GLU A 254 -11.48 13.34 -1.37
C GLU A 254 -10.96 12.55 -2.58
N ILE A 255 -10.88 13.20 -3.75
CA ILE A 255 -10.27 12.58 -4.93
C ILE A 255 -8.75 12.51 -4.69
N LEU A 256 -8.19 11.29 -4.73
CA LEU A 256 -6.77 11.03 -4.53
C LEU A 256 -6.00 11.05 -5.85
N ASN A 257 -6.56 10.41 -6.87
CA ASN A 257 -6.09 10.37 -8.25
C ASN A 257 -7.20 9.87 -9.19
N ALA A 258 -6.85 9.67 -10.46
CA ALA A 258 -7.72 9.03 -11.45
C ALA A 258 -7.10 7.71 -11.93
N HIS A 259 -7.96 6.72 -12.16
CA HIS A 259 -7.64 5.53 -12.93
C HIS A 259 -8.06 5.77 -14.40
N GLN A 260 -7.22 5.34 -15.34
CA GLN A 260 -7.40 5.56 -16.76
C GLN A 260 -7.24 4.23 -17.49
N ILE A 261 -8.24 3.83 -18.28
CA ILE A 261 -8.12 2.71 -19.21
C ILE A 261 -8.00 3.31 -20.61
N ILE A 262 -6.82 3.20 -21.19
CA ILE A 262 -6.51 3.73 -22.51
C ILE A 262 -7.08 2.80 -23.57
N ILE A 263 -7.84 3.38 -24.50
CA ILE A 263 -8.55 2.63 -25.55
C ILE A 263 -8.41 3.32 -26.91
N ASP A 264 -8.62 2.57 -27.98
CA ASP A 264 -8.81 3.10 -29.33
C ASP A 264 -10.28 3.50 -29.59
N GLU A 265 -10.57 4.00 -30.80
CA GLU A 265 -11.91 4.38 -31.24
C GLU A 265 -12.91 3.21 -31.33
N ASN A 266 -12.41 1.99 -31.39
CA ASN A 266 -13.20 0.76 -31.42
C ASN A 266 -13.42 0.19 -30.01
N GLY A 267 -12.82 0.80 -28.98
CA GLY A 267 -12.90 0.34 -27.60
C GLY A 267 -11.91 -0.78 -27.28
N HIS A 268 -10.89 -1.04 -28.10
CA HIS A 268 -9.84 -1.98 -27.75
C HIS A 268 -8.83 -1.34 -26.79
N PRO A 269 -8.34 -2.08 -25.77
CA PRO A 269 -7.27 -1.59 -24.90
C PRO A 269 -6.01 -1.28 -25.71
N LEU A 270 -5.44 -0.09 -25.51
CA LEU A 270 -4.24 0.36 -26.21
C LEU A 270 -3.13 0.70 -25.20
N LYS A 271 -1.93 0.14 -25.39
CA LYS A 271 -0.75 0.54 -24.62
C LYS A 271 -0.17 1.81 -25.25
N PRO A 272 -0.03 2.92 -24.51
CA PRO A 272 0.65 4.10 -25.02
C PRO A 272 2.07 3.78 -25.48
N SER A 273 2.49 4.34 -26.62
CA SER A 273 3.81 4.13 -27.21
C SER A 273 4.36 5.41 -27.81
N VAL A 274 5.68 5.65 -27.66
CA VAL A 274 6.39 6.81 -28.19
C VAL A 274 7.80 6.40 -28.63
N VAL A 275 8.35 7.06 -29.65
CA VAL A 275 9.74 6.85 -30.09
C VAL A 275 10.66 7.87 -29.43
N ILE A 276 11.69 7.41 -28.72
CA ILE A 276 12.72 8.25 -28.09
C ILE A 276 14.06 7.78 -28.60
N ASN A 277 14.86 8.68 -29.17
CA ASN A 277 16.19 8.37 -29.72
C ASN A 277 16.20 7.20 -30.72
N GLY A 278 15.10 7.01 -31.46
CA GLY A 278 14.94 5.90 -32.42
C GLY A 278 14.44 4.58 -31.82
N GLU A 279 14.25 4.49 -30.51
CA GLU A 279 13.72 3.30 -29.83
C GLU A 279 12.23 3.46 -29.50
N LEU A 280 11.44 2.41 -29.73
CA LEU A 280 10.02 2.38 -29.38
C LEU A 280 9.86 2.09 -27.88
N HIS A 281 9.39 3.07 -27.13
CA HIS A 281 8.99 2.91 -25.74
C HIS A 281 7.50 2.66 -25.66
N THR A 282 7.10 1.54 -25.05
CA THR A 282 5.69 1.17 -24.85
C THR A 282 5.41 1.04 -23.35
N ALA A 283 4.30 1.62 -22.89
CA ALA A 283 3.86 1.49 -21.51
C ALA A 283 3.58 0.01 -21.16
N GLU A 284 3.81 -0.39 -19.91
CA GLU A 284 3.63 -1.78 -19.49
C GLU A 284 2.17 -2.24 -19.60
N SER A 285 1.23 -1.32 -19.35
CA SER A 285 -0.21 -1.59 -19.22
C SER A 285 -1.04 -0.49 -19.90
N PRO A 286 -2.21 -0.83 -20.49
CA PRO A 286 -3.21 0.15 -20.92
C PRO A 286 -3.98 0.77 -19.74
N LYS A 287 -3.87 0.20 -18.53
CA LYS A 287 -4.49 0.71 -17.30
C LYS A 287 -3.46 1.53 -16.51
N ILE A 288 -3.69 2.83 -16.38
CA ILE A 288 -2.74 3.81 -15.83
C ILE A 288 -3.40 4.59 -14.71
N LYS A 289 -2.65 4.90 -13.65
CA LYS A 289 -3.11 5.81 -12.58
C LYS A 289 -2.37 7.14 -12.68
N THR A 290 -3.08 8.25 -12.54
CA THR A 290 -2.44 9.56 -12.39
C THR A 290 -1.67 9.61 -11.06
N PRO A 291 -0.69 10.53 -10.90
CA PRO A 291 -0.02 10.73 -9.63
C PRO A 291 -1.02 10.92 -8.49
N SER A 292 -0.79 10.22 -7.37
CA SER A 292 -1.60 10.36 -6.17
C SER A 292 -1.13 11.50 -5.29
N LYS A 293 -2.08 12.12 -4.59
CA LYS A 293 -1.81 13.08 -3.52
C LYS A 293 -0.88 12.47 -2.46
N GLN A 294 0.00 13.30 -1.92
CA GLN A 294 0.96 12.94 -0.89
C GLN A 294 0.48 13.44 0.48
N LEU A 295 0.87 12.77 1.56
CA LEU A 295 0.50 13.16 2.94
C LEU A 295 -1.01 13.25 3.19
N VAL A 296 -1.81 12.52 2.40
CA VAL A 296 -3.24 12.34 2.61
C VAL A 296 -3.51 10.91 3.02
N ASP A 297 -4.62 10.70 3.71
CA ASP A 297 -5.07 9.38 4.08
C ASP A 297 -5.43 8.60 2.80
N ASN A 298 -4.77 7.46 2.61
CA ASN A 298 -4.95 6.59 1.46
C ASN A 298 -5.66 5.29 1.86
N SER A 299 -6.20 5.24 3.08
CA SER A 299 -7.06 4.16 3.54
C SER A 299 -8.40 4.22 2.81
N ASN A 300 -9.03 3.05 2.69
CA ASN A 300 -10.33 2.90 2.05
C ASN A 300 -10.43 3.48 0.62
N ARG A 301 -9.33 3.43 -0.12
CA ARG A 301 -9.27 4.01 -1.46
C ARG A 301 -10.02 3.15 -2.48
N GLY A 302 -10.71 3.79 -3.42
CA GLY A 302 -11.35 3.06 -4.53
C GLY A 302 -12.30 3.92 -5.36
N ILE A 303 -12.92 3.27 -6.34
CA ILE A 303 -14.04 3.79 -7.13
C ILE A 303 -15.31 3.25 -6.46
N LYS A 304 -16.21 4.12 -5.98
CA LYS A 304 -17.32 3.73 -5.09
C LYS A 304 -18.68 4.18 -5.65
N PRO A 305 -19.13 3.69 -6.81
CA PRO A 305 -20.28 4.25 -7.51
C PRO A 305 -21.63 3.84 -6.95
N PHE A 306 -21.68 2.75 -6.18
CA PHE A 306 -22.91 2.14 -5.69
C PHE A 306 -23.06 2.35 -4.19
N SER A 307 -24.30 2.56 -3.73
CA SER A 307 -24.59 2.74 -2.31
C SER A 307 -24.90 1.40 -1.66
N ALA A 308 -24.26 1.14 -0.52
CA ALA A 308 -24.49 -0.04 0.29
C ALA A 308 -25.20 0.30 1.61
N ASP A 309 -25.84 -0.70 2.21
CA ASP A 309 -26.38 -0.62 3.56
C ASP A 309 -25.77 -1.67 4.50
N LEU A 310 -26.37 -2.86 4.64
CA LEU A 310 -25.86 -3.92 5.51
C LEU A 310 -24.96 -4.91 4.75
N VAL A 311 -25.10 -5.01 3.43
CA VAL A 311 -24.27 -5.84 2.56
C VAL A 311 -23.50 -4.93 1.60
N GLN A 312 -22.19 -5.14 1.49
CA GLN A 312 -21.35 -4.44 0.52
C GLN A 312 -20.35 -5.38 -0.14
N ALA A 313 -20.20 -5.27 -1.45
CA ALA A 313 -19.21 -6.02 -2.19
C ALA A 313 -17.94 -5.19 -2.44
N VAL A 314 -16.82 -5.87 -2.64
CA VAL A 314 -15.56 -5.25 -3.08
C VAL A 314 -14.81 -6.15 -4.04
N CYS A 315 -14.20 -5.56 -5.07
CA CYS A 315 -13.34 -6.23 -6.03
C CYS A 315 -12.07 -5.40 -6.33
N GLU A 316 -11.05 -6.01 -6.94
CA GLU A 316 -9.88 -5.26 -7.39
C GLU A 316 -10.18 -4.47 -8.68
N GLY A 317 -10.67 -5.17 -9.71
CA GLY A 317 -10.86 -4.65 -11.06
C GLY A 317 -12.16 -3.88 -11.25
N GLN A 318 -12.12 -2.87 -12.12
CA GLN A 318 -13.30 -2.09 -12.45
C GLN A 318 -14.32 -2.90 -13.25
N GLU A 319 -13.84 -3.80 -14.10
CA GLU A 319 -14.67 -4.63 -14.98
C GLU A 319 -15.48 -5.63 -14.16
N VAL A 320 -14.85 -6.35 -13.23
CA VAL A 320 -15.51 -7.28 -12.30
C VAL A 320 -16.61 -6.59 -11.51
N GLY A 321 -16.33 -5.41 -10.93
CA GLY A 321 -17.33 -4.68 -10.14
C GLY A 321 -18.52 -4.23 -10.99
N LEU A 322 -18.27 -3.72 -12.21
CA LEU A 322 -19.37 -3.34 -13.09
C LEU A 322 -20.18 -4.56 -13.57
N ALA A 323 -19.55 -5.69 -13.85
CA ALA A 323 -20.25 -6.92 -14.23
C ALA A 323 -21.12 -7.46 -13.08
N ALA A 324 -20.56 -7.54 -11.87
CA ALA A 324 -21.28 -7.96 -10.66
C ALA A 324 -22.48 -7.04 -10.37
N ASN A 325 -22.32 -5.72 -10.50
CA ASN A 325 -23.45 -4.81 -10.38
C ASN A 325 -24.44 -4.94 -11.54
N PHE A 326 -23.99 -5.15 -12.78
CA PHE A 326 -24.89 -5.24 -13.92
C PHE A 326 -25.82 -6.46 -13.81
N TYR A 327 -25.24 -7.62 -13.52
CA TYR A 327 -25.95 -8.91 -13.50
C TYR A 327 -26.61 -9.22 -12.15
N ASP A 328 -25.93 -8.97 -11.03
CA ASP A 328 -26.41 -9.32 -9.69
C ASP A 328 -26.90 -8.10 -8.88
N LYS A 329 -26.81 -6.88 -9.43
CA LYS A 329 -27.20 -5.62 -8.74
C LYS A 329 -26.43 -5.34 -7.45
N LEU A 330 -25.29 -6.00 -7.23
CA LEU A 330 -24.48 -5.87 -6.03
C LEU A 330 -23.95 -4.45 -5.82
N PRO A 331 -24.03 -3.89 -4.59
CA PRO A 331 -23.42 -2.61 -4.27
C PRO A 331 -21.91 -2.79 -4.05
N VAL A 332 -21.14 -2.66 -5.13
CA VAL A 332 -19.71 -3.01 -5.17
C VAL A 332 -18.77 -1.81 -5.26
N ASP A 333 -17.78 -1.78 -4.39
CA ASP A 333 -16.63 -0.89 -4.50
C ASP A 333 -15.51 -1.54 -5.34
N MET A 334 -14.84 -0.76 -6.18
CA MET A 334 -13.68 -1.24 -6.95
C MET A 334 -12.40 -0.62 -6.38
N ALA A 335 -11.57 -1.44 -5.74
CA ALA A 335 -10.39 -1.00 -5.02
C ALA A 335 -9.22 -0.55 -5.94
N ALA A 336 -9.33 -0.84 -7.24
CA ALA A 336 -8.42 -0.48 -8.32
C ALA A 336 -7.02 -1.13 -8.28
N ASP A 337 -6.58 -1.70 -7.16
CA ASP A 337 -5.43 -2.60 -7.06
C ASP A 337 -5.46 -3.43 -5.76
N ALA A 338 -4.64 -4.47 -5.66
CA ALA A 338 -4.51 -5.33 -4.47
C ALA A 338 -4.22 -4.56 -3.16
N ASN A 339 -3.45 -3.46 -3.22
CA ASN A 339 -3.18 -2.64 -2.03
C ASN A 339 -4.43 -1.86 -1.59
N GLY A 340 -5.22 -1.38 -2.54
CA GLY A 340 -6.53 -0.79 -2.29
C GLY A 340 -7.46 -1.81 -1.66
N MET A 341 -7.44 -3.06 -2.14
CA MET A 341 -8.27 -4.13 -1.59
C MET A 341 -7.96 -4.37 -0.10
N ILE A 342 -6.67 -4.52 0.25
CA ILE A 342 -6.24 -4.68 1.65
C ILE A 342 -6.63 -3.44 2.49
N ALA A 343 -6.54 -2.25 1.91
CA ALA A 343 -6.87 -0.99 2.59
C ALA A 343 -8.38 -0.68 2.65
N TRP A 344 -9.24 -1.44 1.96
CA TRP A 344 -10.67 -1.16 1.83
C TRP A 344 -11.42 -1.29 3.15
N VAL A 345 -12.32 -0.36 3.46
CA VAL A 345 -13.16 -0.40 4.66
C VAL A 345 -14.61 -0.24 4.22
N PRO A 346 -15.52 -1.14 4.64
CA PRO A 346 -16.92 -1.02 4.29
C PRO A 346 -17.54 0.23 4.94
N LYS A 347 -18.72 0.62 4.47
CA LYS A 347 -19.54 1.62 5.18
C LYS A 347 -19.88 1.11 6.58
N GLU A 348 -20.00 2.01 7.56
CA GLU A 348 -20.21 1.67 8.98
C GLU A 348 -21.45 0.79 9.25
N SER A 349 -22.50 0.91 8.42
CA SER A 349 -23.72 0.11 8.52
C SER A 349 -23.53 -1.35 8.12
N VAL A 350 -22.49 -1.66 7.35
CA VAL A 350 -22.27 -2.98 6.75
C VAL A 350 -21.95 -4.02 7.82
N LYS A 351 -22.56 -5.18 7.67
CA LYS A 351 -22.39 -6.37 8.52
C LYS A 351 -21.84 -7.55 7.75
N VAL A 352 -22.04 -7.59 6.43
CA VAL A 352 -21.50 -8.63 5.55
C VAL A 352 -20.76 -7.99 4.38
N ALA A 353 -19.53 -8.43 4.16
CA ALA A 353 -18.71 -8.00 3.04
C ALA A 353 -18.53 -9.15 2.04
N LEU A 354 -18.87 -8.93 0.78
CA LEU A 354 -18.66 -9.89 -0.31
C LEU A 354 -17.35 -9.53 -1.03
N ILE A 355 -16.33 -10.36 -0.89
CA ILE A 355 -15.00 -10.14 -1.45
C ILE A 355 -14.90 -10.93 -2.76
N LEU A 356 -15.01 -10.24 -3.88
CA LEU A 356 -14.90 -10.82 -5.22
C LEU A 356 -13.42 -10.89 -5.61
N VAL A 357 -12.90 -12.10 -5.78
CA VAL A 357 -11.49 -12.37 -6.10
C VAL A 357 -11.35 -13.25 -7.34
N ASP A 358 -10.37 -12.90 -8.17
CA ASP A 358 -9.94 -13.75 -9.28
C ASP A 358 -9.24 -15.00 -8.74
N ASN A 359 -9.34 -16.11 -9.47
CA ASN A 359 -8.63 -17.34 -9.12
C ASN A 359 -7.28 -17.38 -9.84
N ASP A 360 -6.22 -16.89 -9.17
CA ASP A 360 -4.87 -16.81 -9.71
C ASP A 360 -4.00 -18.03 -9.34
N LEU A 361 -3.10 -18.44 -10.24
CA LEU A 361 -2.01 -19.33 -9.87
C LEU A 361 -1.06 -18.66 -8.85
N PRO A 362 -0.40 -19.43 -7.96
CA PRO A 362 0.62 -18.91 -7.06
C PRO A 362 1.70 -18.14 -7.82
N SER A 363 1.99 -16.92 -7.39
CA SER A 363 3.09 -16.14 -7.96
C SER A 363 4.42 -16.67 -7.41
N ARG A 364 5.52 -16.63 -8.18
CA ARG A 364 6.87 -16.98 -7.68
C ARG A 364 7.32 -16.14 -6.46
N LYS A 365 6.61 -15.07 -6.11
CA LYS A 365 6.89 -14.21 -4.95
C LYS A 365 6.08 -14.58 -3.70
N ASP A 366 4.96 -15.28 -3.87
CA ASP A 366 4.04 -15.61 -2.78
C ASP A 366 3.93 -17.13 -2.69
N ASN A 367 4.57 -17.74 -1.70
CA ASN A 367 4.47 -19.18 -1.40
C ASN A 367 3.08 -19.60 -0.86
N ILE A 368 2.05 -18.80 -1.12
CA ILE A 368 0.66 -19.06 -0.73
C ILE A 368 -0.06 -19.56 -1.98
N SER A 369 -0.79 -20.66 -1.87
CA SER A 369 -1.71 -21.12 -2.91
C SER A 369 -2.69 -20.01 -3.27
N GLY A 370 -2.72 -19.52 -4.52
CA GLY A 370 -3.74 -18.57 -5.02
C GLY A 370 -3.29 -17.20 -5.53
N GLY A 371 -1.99 -16.89 -5.62
CA GLY A 371 -1.53 -15.63 -6.25
C GLY A 371 -1.84 -14.35 -5.44
N THR A 372 -1.64 -13.18 -6.06
CA THR A 372 -1.66 -11.88 -5.35
C THR A 372 -3.09 -11.43 -4.98
N GLY A 373 -4.09 -11.69 -5.82
CA GLY A 373 -5.48 -11.34 -5.56
C GLY A 373 -6.06 -12.08 -4.35
N VAL A 374 -5.85 -13.40 -4.28
CA VAL A 374 -6.30 -14.23 -3.15
C VAL A 374 -5.60 -13.85 -1.85
N ALA A 375 -4.29 -13.61 -1.89
CA ALA A 375 -3.56 -13.15 -0.71
C ALA A 375 -4.07 -11.80 -0.20
N ALA A 376 -4.52 -10.90 -1.08
CA ALA A 376 -5.15 -9.64 -0.70
C ALA A 376 -6.54 -9.87 -0.08
N GLY A 377 -7.36 -10.75 -0.67
CA GLY A 377 -8.68 -11.12 -0.14
C GLY A 377 -8.62 -11.75 1.24
N LEU A 378 -7.68 -12.67 1.49
CA LEU A 378 -7.47 -13.31 2.80
C LEU A 378 -7.01 -12.30 3.86
N LYS A 379 -6.08 -11.39 3.53
CA LYS A 379 -5.68 -10.31 4.45
C LYS A 379 -6.83 -9.36 4.77
N LEU A 380 -7.67 -9.06 3.78
CA LEU A 380 -8.86 -8.24 3.99
C LEU A 380 -9.86 -8.97 4.91
N ARG A 381 -10.08 -10.27 4.69
CA ARG A 381 -10.94 -11.12 5.52
C ARG A 381 -10.55 -11.06 7.00
N GLU A 382 -9.27 -11.25 7.33
CA GLU A 382 -8.77 -11.15 8.71
C GLU A 382 -9.12 -9.78 9.33
N LYS A 383 -8.82 -8.70 8.60
CA LYS A 383 -9.12 -7.34 9.06
C LYS A 383 -10.63 -7.08 9.28
N LEU A 384 -11.50 -7.68 8.45
CA LEU A 384 -12.94 -7.48 8.56
C LEU A 384 -13.53 -8.17 9.79
N PHE A 385 -13.02 -9.35 10.15
CA PHE A 385 -13.40 -9.99 11.41
C PHE A 385 -13.03 -9.14 12.62
N ASP A 386 -11.85 -8.52 12.63
CA ASP A 386 -11.39 -7.66 13.73
C ASP A 386 -12.33 -6.46 14.00
N ILE A 387 -13.07 -6.02 12.97
CA ILE A 387 -14.03 -4.91 13.08
C ILE A 387 -15.50 -5.37 13.11
N GLY A 388 -15.75 -6.68 13.29
CA GLY A 388 -17.09 -7.24 13.44
C GLY A 388 -17.92 -7.31 12.17
N VAL A 389 -17.29 -7.34 11.00
CA VAL A 389 -17.94 -7.56 9.69
C VAL A 389 -17.68 -8.98 9.24
N VAL A 390 -18.71 -9.71 8.83
CA VAL A 390 -18.57 -11.08 8.32
C VAL A 390 -18.10 -11.04 6.85
N PRO A 391 -16.88 -11.52 6.54
CA PRO A 391 -16.35 -11.53 5.19
C PRO A 391 -16.67 -12.85 4.48
N LEU A 392 -17.26 -12.77 3.29
CA LEU A 392 -17.48 -13.92 2.40
C LEU A 392 -16.60 -13.76 1.16
N ILE A 393 -15.75 -14.73 0.88
CA ILE A 393 -14.87 -14.71 -0.30
C ILE A 393 -15.56 -15.47 -1.43
N ILE A 394 -15.70 -14.83 -2.59
CA ILE A 394 -16.35 -15.42 -3.76
C ILE A 394 -15.29 -15.77 -4.82
N TYR A 395 -15.24 -17.04 -5.22
CA TYR A 395 -14.32 -17.57 -6.23
C TYR A 395 -15.03 -18.07 -7.49
N PRO A 396 -14.38 -17.99 -8.67
CA PRO A 396 -14.76 -18.80 -9.82
C PRO A 396 -14.31 -20.26 -9.62
N ASN A 397 -15.26 -21.22 -9.65
CA ASN A 397 -14.99 -22.66 -9.49
C ASN A 397 -14.68 -23.36 -10.82
N TRP A 398 -13.65 -22.89 -11.51
CA TRP A 398 -13.18 -23.51 -12.74
C TRP A 398 -11.68 -23.77 -12.66
N ASP A 399 -11.27 -24.89 -13.27
CA ASP A 399 -9.86 -25.17 -13.48
C ASP A 399 -9.24 -24.07 -14.33
N ILE A 400 -8.04 -23.63 -13.94
CA ILE A 400 -7.27 -22.66 -14.72
C ILE A 400 -6.84 -23.36 -16.00
N PRO A 401 -7.25 -22.88 -17.20
CA PRO A 401 -6.93 -23.55 -18.45
C PRO A 401 -5.43 -23.69 -18.66
N GLU A 402 -4.99 -24.74 -19.36
CA GLU A 402 -3.57 -24.96 -19.64
C GLU A 402 -2.96 -23.73 -20.35
N GLY A 403 -1.86 -23.21 -19.80
CA GLY A 403 -1.19 -22.01 -20.30
C GLY A 403 -1.78 -20.67 -19.81
N SER A 404 -2.90 -20.70 -19.08
CA SER A 404 -3.49 -19.51 -18.44
C SER A 404 -2.94 -19.27 -17.04
N LYS A 405 -2.91 -18.01 -16.61
CA LYS A 405 -2.42 -17.64 -15.26
C LYS A 405 -3.51 -17.55 -14.22
N SER A 406 -4.76 -17.37 -14.65
CA SER A 406 -5.89 -17.18 -13.77
C SER A 406 -7.21 -17.48 -14.47
N VAL A 407 -8.29 -17.60 -13.68
CA VAL A 407 -9.68 -17.43 -14.13
C VAL A 407 -10.17 -16.08 -13.60
N ASP A 408 -10.45 -15.16 -14.52
CA ASP A 408 -10.98 -13.80 -14.22
C ASP A 408 -12.50 -13.90 -13.96
N LEU A 409 -12.97 -13.37 -12.83
CA LEU A 409 -14.41 -13.33 -12.52
C LEU A 409 -15.20 -12.57 -13.61
N ASN A 410 -14.59 -11.58 -14.25
CA ASN A 410 -15.21 -10.87 -15.35
C ASN A 410 -15.47 -11.80 -16.54
N ASP A 411 -14.59 -12.76 -16.82
CA ASP A 411 -14.79 -13.71 -17.91
C ASP A 411 -15.93 -14.68 -17.59
N VAL A 412 -16.12 -15.05 -16.32
CA VAL A 412 -17.28 -15.82 -15.88
C VAL A 412 -18.58 -15.07 -16.15
N TYR A 413 -18.67 -13.81 -15.72
CA TYR A 413 -19.83 -12.96 -16.02
C TYR A 413 -20.03 -12.74 -17.52
N ALA A 414 -18.95 -12.54 -18.28
CA ALA A 414 -19.04 -12.29 -19.72
C ALA A 414 -19.61 -13.50 -20.49
N ASN A 415 -19.20 -14.71 -20.11
CA ASN A 415 -19.64 -15.94 -20.78
C ASN A 415 -20.97 -16.47 -20.25
N PHE A 416 -21.21 -16.36 -18.95
CA PHE A 416 -22.30 -17.05 -18.27
C PHE A 416 -23.27 -16.14 -17.53
N LYS A 417 -23.03 -14.82 -17.53
CA LYS A 417 -23.87 -13.83 -16.83
C LYS A 417 -23.93 -14.21 -15.34
N ASN A 418 -25.12 -14.18 -14.74
CA ASN A 418 -25.34 -14.66 -13.37
C ASN A 418 -25.82 -16.11 -13.27
N GLN A 419 -25.75 -16.91 -14.34
CA GLN A 419 -26.23 -18.30 -14.31
C GLN A 419 -25.58 -19.09 -13.17
N TYR A 420 -24.29 -18.85 -12.97
CA TYR A 420 -23.44 -19.54 -12.01
C TYR A 420 -23.18 -18.73 -10.73
N SER A 421 -23.82 -17.56 -10.57
CA SER A 421 -23.75 -16.83 -9.30
C SER A 421 -24.35 -17.71 -8.19
N PRO A 422 -23.69 -17.85 -7.02
CA PRO A 422 -24.22 -18.61 -5.89
C PRO A 422 -25.44 -17.90 -5.30
N LYS A 423 -26.24 -18.62 -4.51
CA LYS A 423 -27.49 -18.11 -3.96
C LYS A 423 -27.32 -16.79 -3.20
N ILE A 424 -26.27 -16.66 -2.39
CA ILE A 424 -25.95 -15.41 -1.65
C ILE A 424 -25.74 -14.19 -2.57
N LEU A 425 -25.28 -14.37 -3.80
CA LEU A 425 -25.14 -13.27 -4.77
C LEU A 425 -26.44 -13.00 -5.51
N LYS A 426 -27.19 -14.03 -5.90
CA LYS A 426 -28.47 -13.89 -6.62
C LYS A 426 -29.57 -13.26 -5.75
N GLU A 427 -29.56 -13.57 -4.46
CA GLU A 427 -30.58 -13.19 -3.49
C GLU A 427 -30.00 -12.30 -2.38
N TRP A 428 -28.95 -11.51 -2.68
CA TRP A 428 -28.25 -10.68 -1.69
C TRP A 428 -29.17 -9.65 -1.03
N ASP A 429 -30.16 -9.15 -1.77
CA ASP A 429 -31.16 -8.19 -1.31
C ASP A 429 -32.14 -8.85 -0.32
N VAL A 430 -32.61 -10.06 -0.62
CA VAL A 430 -33.42 -10.88 0.30
C VAL A 430 -32.62 -11.22 1.56
N PHE A 431 -31.35 -11.57 1.42
CA PHE A 431 -30.44 -11.77 2.54
C PHE A 431 -30.32 -10.51 3.39
N GLU A 432 -30.10 -9.35 2.77
CA GLU A 432 -30.02 -8.06 3.46
C GLU A 432 -31.32 -7.72 4.21
N GLU A 433 -32.49 -7.98 3.63
CA GLU A 433 -33.78 -7.78 4.29
C GLU A 433 -33.94 -8.64 5.54
N LYS A 434 -33.52 -9.92 5.46
CA LYS A 434 -33.55 -10.83 6.62
C LYS A 434 -32.56 -10.41 7.69
N LEU A 435 -31.36 -9.99 7.28
CA LEU A 435 -30.35 -9.44 8.17
C LEU A 435 -30.88 -8.21 8.90
N ARG A 436 -31.61 -7.32 8.20
CA ARG A 436 -32.29 -6.16 8.80
C ARG A 436 -33.34 -6.56 9.82
N LYS A 437 -34.17 -7.57 9.53
CA LYS A 437 -35.15 -8.12 10.49
C LYS A 437 -34.48 -8.72 11.73
N ASN A 438 -33.25 -9.22 11.57
CA ASN A 438 -32.43 -9.72 12.68
C ASN A 438 -31.52 -8.65 13.31
N SER A 439 -31.87 -7.36 13.18
CA SER A 439 -31.10 -6.24 13.74
C SER A 439 -29.62 -6.21 13.31
N GLY A 440 -29.30 -6.72 12.12
CA GLY A 440 -27.94 -6.79 11.60
C GLY A 440 -27.10 -7.97 12.11
N HIS A 441 -27.68 -8.89 12.88
CA HIS A 441 -26.95 -10.06 13.38
C HIS A 441 -26.88 -11.15 12.31
N VAL A 442 -25.66 -11.52 11.95
CA VAL A 442 -25.39 -12.66 11.05
C VAL A 442 -25.36 -13.93 11.90
N THR A 443 -26.26 -14.87 11.63
CA THR A 443 -26.32 -16.16 12.33
C THR A 443 -25.99 -17.31 11.40
N GLU A 444 -25.62 -18.46 11.96
CA GLU A 444 -25.33 -19.66 11.19
C GLU A 444 -26.56 -20.14 10.41
N GLU A 445 -27.76 -20.05 10.98
CA GLU A 445 -29.00 -20.42 10.29
C GLU A 445 -29.24 -19.54 9.06
N LEU A 446 -28.96 -18.23 9.19
CA LEU A 446 -29.09 -17.29 8.08
C LEU A 446 -28.04 -17.57 7.00
N LEU A 447 -26.80 -17.88 7.36
CA LEU A 447 -25.76 -18.24 6.38
C LEU A 447 -26.10 -19.55 5.66
N ASN A 448 -26.54 -20.57 6.40
CA ASN A 448 -26.95 -21.86 5.85
C ASN A 448 -28.14 -21.74 4.89
N GLU A 449 -29.10 -20.86 5.18
CA GLU A 449 -30.24 -20.62 4.28
C GLU A 449 -29.82 -20.14 2.89
N PHE A 450 -28.70 -19.40 2.80
CA PHE A 450 -28.14 -18.86 1.57
C PHE A 450 -26.96 -19.68 1.05
N GLU A 451 -26.83 -20.92 1.49
CA GLU A 451 -25.81 -21.88 1.06
C GLU A 451 -24.38 -21.37 1.27
N VAL A 452 -24.18 -20.54 2.31
CA VAL A 452 -22.87 -20.03 2.68
C VAL A 452 -22.20 -21.03 3.64
N PRO A 453 -21.04 -21.61 3.27
CA PRO A 453 -20.32 -22.52 4.16
C PRO A 453 -19.70 -21.79 5.35
N LEU A 454 -19.46 -22.53 6.43
CA LEU A 454 -18.92 -22.01 7.69
C LEU A 454 -17.54 -21.35 7.55
N ASP A 455 -16.74 -21.77 6.57
CA ASP A 455 -15.43 -21.18 6.31
C ASP A 455 -15.51 -19.84 5.55
N GLY A 456 -16.72 -19.43 5.11
CA GLY A 456 -17.00 -18.20 4.38
C GLY A 456 -16.48 -18.18 2.94
N ILE A 457 -16.10 -19.34 2.38
CA ILE A 457 -15.59 -19.45 1.02
C ILE A 457 -16.71 -19.95 0.10
N VAL A 458 -17.21 -19.06 -0.76
CA VAL A 458 -18.30 -19.36 -1.68
C VAL A 458 -17.77 -19.45 -3.10
N TYR A 459 -18.30 -20.40 -3.84
CA TYR A 459 -17.90 -20.69 -5.21
C TYR A 459 -19.03 -20.30 -6.18
N MET A 460 -18.68 -19.68 -7.29
CA MET A 460 -19.54 -19.62 -8.48
C MET A 460 -19.76 -21.06 -8.93
N GLN A 461 -21.02 -21.48 -9.07
CA GLN A 461 -21.41 -22.89 -9.26
C GLN A 461 -21.33 -23.36 -10.70
#